data_AF-A0A6N8G2J0-F1
#
_entry.id   AF-A0A6N8G2J0-F1
#
_cell.length_a   1.000
_cell.length_b   1.000
_cell.length_c   1.000
_cell.angle_alpha   90.00
_cell.angle_beta   90.00
_cell.angle_gamma   90.00
#
_symmetry.space_group_name_H-M   'P 1'
#
loop_
_entity.id
_entity.type
_entity.pdbx_description
1 polymer ?
#
loop_
_entity_poly.entity_id
_entity_poly.type
_entity_poly.pdbx_seq_one_letter_code
_entity_poly.pdbx_strand_id
1 'polypeptide(L)'
;MENCQVGVFLSYITGKGHTLIDRRLYLPKTWADDSDKRCKAGVPKTTKFATKAQLAQQMLQSAWDAGLRSAWVVADEVYGNDAGFW
;
A
#
# COMPACT_ATOMS: atom_id res chain seq x y z
N MET A 1 -1.50 7.28 16.53
CA MET A 1 -1.04 8.33 15.59
C MET A 1 0.22 7.85 14.91
N GLU A 2 0.19 7.69 13.59
CA GLU A 2 1.39 7.36 12.82
C GLU A 2 2.10 8.68 12.51
N ASN A 3 3.33 8.82 13.00
CA ASN A 3 4.14 10.04 12.84
C ASN A 3 5.26 9.86 11.80
N CYS A 4 5.19 8.80 11.00
CA CYS A 4 6.25 8.38 10.10
C CYS A 4 5.70 7.95 8.74
N GLN A 5 6.63 7.82 7.80
CA GLN A 5 6.41 7.17 6.51
C GLN A 5 6.34 5.67 6.70
N VAL A 6 5.36 5.01 6.07
CA VAL A 6 5.22 3.55 6.15
C VAL A 6 5.15 2.97 4.74
N GLY A 7 5.91 1.90 4.49
CA GLY A 7 5.79 1.14 3.26
C GLY A 7 4.67 0.11 3.35
N VAL A 8 3.82 0.08 2.34
CA VAL A 8 2.88 -1.03 2.08
C VAL A 8 3.45 -1.86 0.95
N PHE A 9 3.49 -3.18 1.12
CA PHE A 9 4.16 -4.10 0.20
C PHE A 9 3.24 -5.24 -0.21
N LEU A 10 3.32 -5.65 -1.47
CA LEU A 10 2.64 -6.84 -1.98
C LEU A 10 3.69 -7.86 -2.39
N SER A 11 3.58 -9.06 -1.85
CA SER A 11 4.44 -10.21 -2.17
C SER A 11 3.65 -11.25 -2.94
N TYR A 12 4.24 -11.79 -4.00
CA TYR A 12 3.68 -12.91 -4.76
C TYR A 12 4.44 -14.18 -4.45
N ILE A 13 3.73 -15.22 -4.04
CA ILE A 13 4.29 -16.47 -3.52
C ILE A 13 3.91 -17.62 -4.44
N THR A 14 4.89 -18.47 -4.75
CA THR A 14 4.73 -19.70 -5.52
C THR A 14 5.49 -20.84 -4.83
N GLY A 15 5.31 -22.07 -5.29
CA GLY A 15 6.13 -23.20 -4.83
C GLY A 15 7.64 -23.04 -5.10
N LYS A 16 8.05 -22.08 -5.94
CA LYS A 16 9.46 -21.81 -6.25
C LYS A 16 10.08 -20.70 -5.40
N GLY A 17 9.27 -19.99 -4.60
CA GLY A 17 9.73 -18.86 -3.79
C GLY A 17 8.74 -17.70 -3.79
N HIS A 18 9.19 -16.56 -3.29
CA HIS A 18 8.39 -15.34 -3.15
C HIS A 18 9.17 -14.11 -3.61
N THR A 19 8.47 -13.08 -4.09
CA THR A 19 9.06 -11.80 -4.45
C THR A 19 8.11 -10.65 -4.20
N LEU A 20 8.64 -9.48 -3.88
CA LEU A 20 7.87 -8.24 -3.86
C LEU A 20 7.53 -7.83 -5.30
N ILE A 21 6.25 -7.55 -5.55
CA ILE A 21 5.73 -7.18 -6.87
C ILE A 21 5.17 -5.76 -6.92
N ASP A 22 4.83 -5.16 -5.78
CA ASP A 22 4.41 -3.76 -5.67
C ASP A 22 4.84 -3.20 -4.29
N ARG A 23 5.06 -1.89 -4.23
CA ARG A 23 5.36 -1.12 -3.02
C ARG A 23 4.73 0.26 -3.13
N ARG A 24 3.96 0.65 -2.12
CA ARG A 24 3.35 1.98 -2.02
C ARG A 24 3.72 2.68 -0.72
N LEU A 25 3.76 4.00 -0.77
CA LEU A 25 4.01 4.85 0.39
C LEU A 25 2.68 5.22 1.04
N TYR A 26 2.49 4.79 2.28
CA TYR A 26 1.46 5.34 3.13
C TYR A 26 1.99 6.57 3.87
N LEU A 27 1.21 7.65 3.82
CA LEU A 27 1.43 8.88 4.54
C LEU A 27 0.15 9.27 5.27
N PRO A 28 0.21 9.61 6.57
CA PRO A 28 -0.91 10.18 7.28
C PRO A 28 -1.43 11.44 6.57
N LYS A 29 -2.74 11.70 6.63
CA LYS A 29 -3.36 12.87 5.96
C LYS A 29 -2.69 14.19 6.34
N THR A 30 -2.35 14.35 7.62
CA THR A 30 -1.66 15.54 8.15
C THR A 30 -0.28 15.77 7.54
N TRP A 31 0.41 14.70 7.09
CA TRP A 31 1.66 14.82 6.34
C TRP A 31 1.39 15.03 4.85
N ALA A 32 0.41 14.31 4.29
CA ALA A 32 0.02 14.44 2.90
C ALA A 32 -0.46 15.86 2.57
N ASP A 33 -0.98 16.63 3.54
CA ASP A 33 -1.43 18.02 3.39
C ASP A 33 -0.33 19.06 3.71
N ASP A 34 0.77 18.68 4.37
CA ASP A 34 1.86 19.58 4.80
C ASP A 34 3.01 19.65 3.77
N SER A 35 3.06 20.73 2.99
CA SER A 35 4.06 20.91 1.93
C SER A 35 5.50 20.89 2.41
N ASP A 36 5.76 21.44 3.59
CA ASP A 36 7.10 21.61 4.12
C ASP A 36 7.63 20.28 4.65
N LYS A 37 6.78 19.52 5.36
CA LYS A 37 7.13 18.15 5.77
C LYS A 37 7.35 17.24 4.56
N ARG A 38 6.48 17.29 3.54
CA ARG A 38 6.67 16.50 2.30
C ARG A 38 7.99 16.83 1.62
N CYS A 39 8.29 18.12 1.47
CA CYS A 39 9.53 18.56 0.82
C CYS A 39 10.77 18.08 1.59
N LYS A 40 10.79 18.26 2.92
CA LYS A 40 11.90 17.79 3.78
C LYS A 40 12.08 16.28 3.74
N ALA A 41 10.97 15.54 3.60
CA ALA A 41 10.96 14.08 3.55
C ALA A 41 11.21 13.49 2.15
N GLY A 42 11.34 14.32 1.10
CA GLY A 42 11.50 13.84 -0.28
C GLY A 42 10.24 13.22 -0.88
N VAL A 43 9.06 13.53 -0.35
CA VAL A 43 7.78 12.97 -0.81
C VAL A 43 7.29 13.73 -2.06
N PRO A 44 6.99 13.03 -3.17
CA PRO A 44 6.43 13.66 -4.37
C PRO A 44 5.13 14.41 -4.11
N LYS A 45 4.94 15.59 -4.72
CA LYS A 45 3.74 16.42 -4.58
C LYS A 45 2.45 15.75 -5.06
N THR A 46 2.56 14.74 -5.92
CA THR A 46 1.44 13.96 -6.44
C THR A 46 0.94 12.91 -5.44
N THR A 47 1.68 12.66 -4.35
CA THR A 47 1.31 11.69 -3.32
C THR A 47 0.11 12.24 -2.54
N LYS A 48 -1.02 11.55 -2.62
CA LYS A 48 -2.24 11.88 -1.88
C LYS A 48 -2.44 10.91 -0.72
N PHE A 49 -3.20 11.34 0.28
CA PHE A 49 -3.65 10.43 1.32
C PHE A 49 -4.46 9.27 0.73
N ALA A 50 -4.14 8.06 1.17
CA ALA A 50 -4.93 6.85 0.97
C ALA A 50 -4.73 5.98 2.21
N THR A 51 -5.77 5.26 2.65
CA THR A 51 -5.63 4.30 3.74
C THR A 51 -4.73 3.13 3.30
N LYS A 52 -4.14 2.41 4.26
CA LYS A 52 -3.37 1.20 3.92
C LYS A 52 -4.23 0.19 3.14
N ALA A 53 -5.49 0.01 3.56
CA ALA A 53 -6.45 -0.85 2.87
C ALA A 53 -6.67 -0.41 1.41
N GLN A 54 -6.95 0.87 1.17
CA GLN A 54 -7.07 1.41 -0.20
C GLN A 54 -5.81 1.18 -1.03
N LEU A 55 -4.62 1.39 -0.46
CA LEU A 55 -3.37 1.13 -1.15
C LEU A 55 -3.24 -0.35 -1.51
N ALA A 56 -3.48 -1.26 -0.58
CA ALA A 56 -3.37 -2.70 -0.82
C ALA A 56 -4.40 -3.19 -1.86
N GLN A 57 -5.63 -2.68 -1.87
CA GLN A 57 -6.61 -2.98 -2.93
C GLN A 57 -6.13 -2.53 -4.31
N GLN A 58 -5.60 -1.31 -4.41
CA GLN A 58 -5.08 -0.82 -5.67
C GLN A 58 -3.88 -1.64 -6.15
N MET A 59 -3.04 -2.15 -5.23
CA MET A 59 -1.92 -3.04 -5.54
C MET A 59 -2.42 -4.38 -6.10
N LEU A 60 -3.42 -4.98 -5.46
CA LEU A 60 -4.06 -6.22 -5.92
C LEU A 60 -4.70 -6.03 -7.31
N GLN A 61 -5.46 -4.95 -7.50
CA GLN A 61 -6.06 -4.63 -8.80
C GLN A 61 -4.98 -4.47 -9.88
N SER A 62 -3.90 -3.73 -9.58
CA SER A 62 -2.79 -3.53 -10.53
C SER A 62 -2.10 -4.85 -10.90
N ALA A 63 -1.94 -5.75 -9.92
CA ALA A 63 -1.39 -7.09 -10.16
C ALA A 63 -2.31 -7.93 -11.06
N TRP A 64 -3.62 -7.90 -10.82
CA TRP A 64 -4.59 -8.64 -11.63
C TRP A 64 -4.74 -8.08 -13.04
N ASP A 65 -4.71 -6.76 -13.21
CA ASP A 65 -4.71 -6.08 -14.50
C ASP A 65 -3.45 -6.41 -15.30
N ALA A 66 -2.31 -6.59 -14.63
CA ALA A 66 -1.07 -7.08 -15.22
C ALA A 66 -1.10 -8.60 -15.54
N GLY A 67 -2.21 -9.29 -15.29
CA GLY A 67 -2.41 -10.70 -15.62
C GLY A 67 -1.97 -11.68 -14.54
N LEU A 68 -1.53 -11.22 -13.37
CA LEU A 68 -1.23 -12.13 -12.26
C LEU A 68 -2.54 -12.75 -11.74
N ARG A 69 -2.46 -14.01 -11.33
CA ARG A 69 -3.60 -14.78 -10.80
C ARG A 69 -3.18 -15.46 -9.52
N SER A 70 -3.95 -15.25 -8.45
CA SER A 70 -3.73 -15.89 -7.16
C SER A 70 -4.96 -16.74 -6.79
N ALA A 71 -4.73 -17.85 -6.09
CA ALA A 71 -5.83 -18.67 -5.57
C ALA A 71 -6.43 -18.08 -4.29
N TRP A 72 -5.63 -17.36 -3.52
CA TRP A 72 -6.01 -16.72 -2.27
C TRP A 72 -5.13 -15.48 -2.05
N VAL A 73 -5.60 -14.58 -1.20
CA VAL A 73 -4.87 -13.41 -0.72
C VAL A 73 -4.86 -13.49 0.80
N VAL A 74 -3.71 -13.23 1.40
CA VAL A 74 -3.57 -13.04 2.85
C VAL A 74 -3.11 -11.62 3.10
N ALA A 75 -3.60 -11.03 4.19
CA ALA A 75 -3.25 -9.69 4.62
C ALA A 75 -3.15 -9.67 6.15
N ASP A 76 -2.43 -8.68 6.67
CA ASP A 76 -2.29 -8.41 8.10
C ASP A 76 -3.66 -8.09 8.74
N GLU A 77 -3.80 -8.28 10.05
CA GLU A 77 -5.05 -8.04 10.81
C GLU A 77 -5.63 -6.64 10.60
N VAL A 78 -4.76 -5.63 10.39
CA VAL A 78 -5.17 -4.24 10.18
C VAL A 78 -6.05 -4.09 8.93
N TYR A 79 -5.88 -4.97 7.93
CA TYR A 79 -6.72 -4.99 6.73
C TYR A 79 -8.06 -5.71 6.97
N GLY A 80 -8.09 -6.68 7.89
CA GLY A 80 -9.31 -7.40 8.26
C GLY A 80 -10.37 -6.53 8.93
N ASN A 81 -9.95 -5.42 9.54
CA ASN A 81 -10.85 -4.49 10.23
C ASN A 81 -11.53 -3.46 9.29
N ASP A 82 -11.18 -3.47 8.00
CA ASP A 82 -11.82 -2.65 6.98
C ASP A 82 -12.73 -3.54 6.11
N ALA A 83 -14.04 -3.48 6.36
CA ALA A 83 -15.02 -4.26 5.60
C ALA A 83 -15.01 -3.92 4.09
N GLY A 84 -14.51 -2.74 3.72
CA GLY A 84 -14.37 -2.34 2.34
C GLY A 84 -13.14 -2.92 1.65
N PHE A 85 -12.22 -3.58 2.38
CA PHE A 85 -11.01 -4.18 1.85
C PHE A 85 -11.25 -5.49 1.07
N TRP A 86 -12.20 -6.30 1.54
CA TRP A 86 -12.61 -7.58 0.97
C TRP A 86 -13.72 -7.42 -0.06
#